data_AF-A0A519H673-F1
#
_entry.id   AF-A0A519H673-F1
#
_cell.length_a   1.000
_cell.length_b   1.000
_cell.length_c   1.000
_cell.angle_alpha   90.00
_cell.angle_beta   90.00
_cell.angle_gamma   90.00
#
_symmetry.space_group_name_H-M   'P 1'
#
loop_
_entity.id
_entity.type
_entity.pdbx_description
1 polymer ?
#
loop_
_entity_poly.entity_id
_entity_poly.type
_entity_poly.pdbx_seq_one_letter_code
_entity_poly.pdbx_strand_id
1 'polypeptide(L)' 'NAIPTGCAYHPRCPRAFDRCAQERPELIEAGATRAACWLHDVQHAREVTA' A
#
# COMPACT_ATOMS: atom_id res chain seq x y z
N ASN A 1 5.00 -4.64 21.75
CA ASN A 1 4.85 -4.39 20.31
C ASN A 1 4.42 -2.96 20.06
N ALA A 2 5.32 -2.12 19.56
CA ALA A 2 4.91 -0.82 19.03
C ALA A 2 4.39 -1.03 17.61
N ILE A 3 3.19 -0.55 17.31
CA ILE A 3 2.66 -0.54 15.93
C ILE A 3 3.38 0.60 15.21
N PRO A 4 4.08 0.34 14.08
CA PRO A 4 4.71 1.39 13.30
C PRO A 4 3.69 2.44 12.85
N THR A 5 4.09 3.70 12.80
CA THR A 5 3.27 4.75 12.17
C THR A 5 3.16 4.48 10.66
N GLY A 6 2.07 4.93 10.04
CA GLY A 6 1.82 4.62 8.64
C GLY A 6 1.51 3.13 8.39
N CYS A 7 1.89 2.62 7.23
CA CYS A 7 1.66 1.23 6.81
C CYS A 7 2.39 0.24 7.74
N ALA A 8 1.65 -0.59 8.48
CA ALA A 8 2.23 -1.55 9.43
C ALA A 8 3.26 -2.54 8.82
N TYR A 9 3.25 -2.73 7.49
CA TYR A 9 4.18 -3.60 6.77
C TYR A 9 5.45 -2.86 6.29
N HIS A 10 5.52 -1.52 6.34
CA HIS A 10 6.64 -0.73 5.82
C HIS A 10 8.02 -1.17 6.32
N PRO A 11 8.24 -1.60 7.60
CA PRO A 11 9.58 -1.99 8.07
C PRO A 11 10.10 -3.27 7.43
N ARG A 12 9.22 -4.06 6.81
CA ARG A 12 9.55 -5.35 6.18
C ARG A 12 9.30 -5.33 4.66
N CYS A 13 8.77 -4.25 4.12
CA CYS A 13 8.44 -4.13 2.71
C CYS A 13 9.67 -3.66 1.91
N PRO A 14 10.16 -4.44 0.91
CA PRO A 14 11.31 -4.05 0.10
C PRO A 14 11.02 -2.91 -0.88
N ARG A 15 9.74 -2.57 -1.06
CA ARG A 15 9.27 -1.48 -1.93
C ARG A 15 8.72 -0.31 -1.11
N ALA A 16 9.04 -0.24 0.19
CA ALA A 16 8.64 0.89 1.04
C ALA A 16 9.29 2.19 0.56
N PHE A 17 8.55 3.28 0.69
CA PHE A 17 9.00 4.64 0.42
C PHE A 17 8.41 5.58 1.49
N ASP A 18 8.75 6.86 1.45
CA ASP A 18 8.46 7.82 2.53
C ASP A 18 6.99 7.83 2.96
N ARG A 19 6.06 7.79 1.99
CA ARG A 19 4.61 7.76 2.27
C ARG A 19 4.19 6.55 3.11
N CYS A 20 4.86 5.41 2.95
CA CYS A 20 4.55 4.19 3.69
C CYS A 20 4.80 4.34 5.20
N ALA A 21 5.75 5.17 5.61
CA ALA A 21 6.07 5.39 7.03
C ALA A 21 5.24 6.51 7.68
N GLN A 22 4.65 7.38 6.86
CA GLN A 22 3.89 8.55 7.31
C GLN A 22 2.39 8.29 7.32
N GLU A 23 1.86 7.60 6.31
CA GLU A 23 0.43 7.44 6.10
C GLU A 23 0.02 5.97 6.01
N ARG A 24 -1.20 5.69 6.47
CA ARG A 24 -1.83 4.36 6.36
C ARG A 24 -2.62 4.28 5.06
N PRO A 25 -2.28 3.34 4.16
CA PRO A 25 -3.08 3.12 2.97
C PRO A 25 -4.45 2.58 3.34
N GLU A 26 -5.47 2.99 2.59
CA GLU A 26 -6.79 2.38 2.66
C GLU A 26 -6.77 0.99 2.05
N LEU A 27 -7.71 0.15 2.49
CA LEU A 27 -7.88 -1.17 1.91
C LEU A 27 -8.62 -1.05 0.58
N ILE A 28 -7.92 -1.31 -0.51
CA ILE A 28 -8.44 -1.18 -1.88
C ILE A 28 -8.44 -2.53 -2.60
N GLU A 29 -9.17 -2.60 -3.72
CA GLU A 29 -9.13 -3.74 -4.63
C GLU A 29 -7.79 -3.79 -5.39
N ALA A 30 -7.10 -4.92 -5.34
CA ALA A 30 -5.81 -5.17 -5.99
C ALA A 30 -5.93 -6.43 -6.87
N GLY A 31 -6.81 -6.36 -7.88
CA GLY A 31 -7.12 -7.49 -8.77
C GLY A 31 -8.06 -8.49 -8.09
N ALA A 32 -7.59 -9.72 -7.88
CA ALA A 32 -8.39 -10.80 -7.27
C ALA A 32 -8.45 -10.74 -5.73
N THR A 33 -7.67 -9.85 -5.10
CA THR A 33 -7.60 -9.69 -3.65
C THR A 33 -7.67 -8.22 -3.27
N ARG A 34 -7.79 -7.93 -1.97
CA ARG A 34 -7.70 -6.57 -1.44
C ARG A 34 -6.35 -6.33 -0.79
N ALA A 35 -5.79 -5.16 -1.03
CA ALA A 35 -4.50 -4.76 -0.46
C ALA A 35 -4.59 -3.35 0.13
N ALA A 36 -3.95 -3.14 1.27
CA ALA A 36 -3.67 -1.81 1.81
C ALA A 36 -2.25 -1.42 1.40
N CYS A 37 -2.07 -1.11 0.11
CA CYS A 37 -0.76 -0.86 -0.49
C CYS A 37 -0.79 0.36 -1.41
N TRP A 38 0.11 1.31 -1.17
CA TRP A 38 0.23 2.51 -1.98
C TRP A 38 0.63 2.26 -3.44
N LEU A 39 1.23 1.10 -3.75
CA LEU A 39 1.56 0.72 -5.13
C LEU A 39 0.33 0.37 -5.97
N HIS A 40 -0.78 0.01 -5.34
CA HIS A 40 -2.03 -0.33 -6.01
C HIS A 40 -3.09 0.76 -5.90
N ASP A 41 -2.80 1.85 -5.17
CA ASP A 41 -3.72 2.96 -4.98
C ASP A 41 -4.24 3.46 -6.33
N VAL A 42 -5.56 3.62 -6.42
CA VAL A 42 -6.37 3.75 -7.65
C VAL A 42 -5.97 4.91 -8.58
N GLN A 43 -5.00 5.73 -8.18
CA GLN A 43 -4.32 6.69 -9.06
C GLN A 43 -3.43 6.03 -10.13
N HIS A 44 -2.97 4.77 -9.94
CA HIS A 44 -2.09 4.06 -10.90
C HIS A 44 -2.68 2.76 -11.48
N ALA A 45 -3.90 2.37 -11.09
CA ALA A 45 -4.50 1.08 -11.47
C ALA A 45 -5.22 1.08 -12.84
N ARG A 46 -5.21 2.17 -13.62
CA ARG A 46 -5.93 2.23 -14.91
C ARG A 46 -5.23 1.54 -16.08
N GLU A 47 -4.05 0.95 -15.89
CA GLU A 47 -3.22 0.45 -17.01
C GLU A 47 -3.12 -1.09 -17.11
N VAL A 48 -3.82 -1.86 -16.26
CA VAL A 48 -3.69 -3.34 -16.25
C VAL A 48 -4.96 -4.08 -16.70
N THR A 49 -5.92 -3.38 -17.32
CA THR A 49 -7.11 -4.04 -17.89
C THR A 49 -7.50 -3.46 -19.26
N ALA A 50 -6.55 -3.47 -20.20
CA ALA A 50 -6.84 -3.40 -21.64
C ALA A 50 -6.16 -4.58 -22.33
#